data_AF-A0A9D3WHK9-F1
#
_entry.id   AF-A0A9D3WHK9-F1
#
_cell.length_a   1.000
_cell.length_b   1.000
_cell.length_c   1.000
_cell.angle_alpha   90.00
_cell.angle_beta   90.00
_cell.angle_gamma   90.00
#
_symmetry.space_group_name_H-M   'P 1'
#
loop_
_entity.id
_entity.type
_entity.pdbx_description
1 polymer ?
#
loop_
_entity_poly.entity_id
_entity_poly.type
_entity_poly.pdbx_seq_one_letter_code
_entity_poly.pdbx_strand_id
1 'polypeptide(L)'
;MDFVRKAKWIVFVVTTLFSLVQPLSANHTSINDTAIKMIHVGLILDAQSWVGKIVNSCISMAISDFYSWNHHCQTKLFVHTKDSGGDLLLLLSQALVLLDNFKLDAIIVAENSAGVKILAELGSRVKILIISLFAAGLSLSSFEYPHLIQIGEDESSRAKAITAIVEAFS
;
A
#
# COMPACT_ATOMS: atom_id res chain seq x y z
N MET A 1 56.43 6.47 -25.44
CA MET A 1 56.64 5.88 -24.10
C MET A 1 55.73 6.58 -23.09
N ASP A 2 54.46 6.81 -23.49
CA ASP A 2 53.60 7.86 -22.90
C ASP A 2 52.27 7.32 -22.36
N PHE A 3 51.92 6.09 -22.73
CA PHE A 3 50.73 5.40 -22.21
C PHE A 3 50.95 4.95 -20.76
N VAL A 4 52.15 4.41 -20.44
CA VAL A 4 52.50 3.94 -19.10
C VAL A 4 52.55 5.08 -18.07
N ARG A 5 52.89 6.30 -18.51
CA ARG A 5 52.95 7.48 -17.64
C ARG A 5 51.56 8.01 -17.30
N LYS A 6 50.63 7.99 -18.27
CA LYS A 6 49.23 8.38 -18.08
C LYS A 6 48.46 7.36 -17.22
N ALA A 7 48.72 6.07 -17.41
CA ALA A 7 48.13 5.01 -16.59
C ALA A 7 48.54 5.11 -15.10
N LYS A 8 49.80 5.46 -14.82
CA LYS A 8 50.28 5.68 -13.44
C LYS A 8 49.56 6.83 -12.72
N TRP A 9 49.23 7.91 -13.43
CA TRP A 9 48.50 9.04 -12.85
C TRP A 9 47.03 8.70 -12.57
N ILE A 10 46.38 7.94 -13.46
CA ILE A 10 44.99 7.51 -13.26
C ILE A 10 44.86 6.61 -12.03
N VAL A 11 45.79 5.66 -11.83
CA VAL A 11 45.79 4.79 -10.64
C VAL A 11 45.99 5.62 -9.36
N PHE A 12 46.88 6.62 -9.39
CA PHE A 12 47.14 7.47 -8.22
C PHE A 12 45.89 8.28 -7.82
N VAL A 13 45.18 8.88 -8.79
CA VAL A 13 43.94 9.66 -8.54
C VAL A 13 42.82 8.78 -7.99
N VAL A 14 42.67 7.56 -8.49
CA VAL A 14 41.65 6.61 -7.99
C VAL A 14 41.95 6.17 -6.55
N THR A 15 43.21 5.94 -6.19
CA THR A 15 43.58 5.56 -4.82
C THR A 15 43.40 6.69 -3.81
N THR A 16 43.61 7.95 -4.20
CA THR A 16 43.36 9.10 -3.33
C THR A 16 41.87 9.39 -3.13
N LEU A 17 41.02 9.07 -4.12
CA LEU A 17 39.58 9.24 -3.99
C LEU A 17 38.96 8.20 -3.05
N PHE A 18 39.52 6.98 -3.02
CA PHE A 18 39.03 5.89 -2.16
C PHE A 18 39.41 6.07 -0.69
N SER A 19 40.47 6.83 -0.39
CA SER A 19 40.91 7.12 0.99
C SER A 19 40.17 8.32 1.62
N LEU A 20 39.43 9.11 0.82
CA LEU A 20 38.56 10.17 1.33
C LEU A 20 37.16 9.68 1.71
N VAL A 21 36.82 8.43 1.33
CA VAL A 21 35.57 7.76 1.72
C VAL A 21 35.89 6.74 2.81
N GLN A 22 36.31 7.21 3.98
CA GLN A 22 36.22 6.42 5.19
C GLN A 22 34.87 6.70 5.86
N PRO A 23 34.08 5.67 6.23
CA PRO A 23 32.88 5.87 7.03
C PRO A 23 33.30 6.41 8.40
N LEU A 24 32.69 7.53 8.81
CA LEU A 24 32.79 8.03 10.18
C LEU A 24 32.28 6.93 11.11
N SER A 25 33.20 6.25 11.79
CA SER A 25 32.88 5.28 12.82
C SER A 25 32.06 5.98 13.90
N ALA A 26 30.76 5.70 13.92
CA ALA A 26 29.88 6.16 14.97
C ALA A 26 30.27 5.45 16.27
N ASN A 27 30.61 6.29 17.25
CA ASN A 27 31.01 5.92 18.59
C ASN A 27 30.00 4.95 19.21
N HIS A 28 30.48 3.82 19.73
CA HIS A 28 29.68 2.85 20.45
C HIS A 28 29.23 3.48 21.77
N THR A 29 28.01 4.03 21.77
CA THR A 29 27.32 4.49 22.98
C THR A 29 26.07 3.65 23.15
N SER A 30 25.98 3.03 24.32
CA SER A 30 25.01 2.02 24.73
C SER A 30 23.54 2.45 24.60
N ILE A 31 22.74 1.57 24.01
CA ILE A 31 21.33 1.21 24.29
C ILE A 31 20.35 2.39 24.50
N ASN A 32 19.53 2.68 23.47
CA ASN A 32 18.04 2.72 23.47
C ASN A 32 17.48 3.69 22.41
N ASP A 33 17.11 3.17 21.24
CA ASP A 33 15.77 3.35 20.65
C ASP A 33 15.68 2.58 19.33
N THR A 34 15.20 1.34 19.36
CA THR A 34 14.64 0.70 18.16
C THR A 34 13.33 1.42 17.85
N ALA A 35 13.40 2.53 17.11
CA ALA A 35 12.24 3.32 16.76
C ALA A 35 11.22 2.46 16.00
N ILE A 36 10.11 2.12 16.69
CA ILE A 36 9.00 1.38 16.10
C ILE A 36 8.37 2.27 15.03
N LYS A 37 8.38 1.81 13.77
CA LYS A 37 7.74 2.53 12.67
C LYS A 37 6.24 2.22 12.68
N MET A 38 5.42 3.24 12.91
CA MET A 38 3.96 3.09 12.82
C MET A 38 3.50 3.37 11.39
N ILE A 39 2.63 2.51 10.86
CA ILE A 39 1.93 2.69 9.59
C ILE A 39 0.45 2.82 9.92
N HIS A 40 -0.18 3.92 9.51
CA HIS A 40 -1.60 4.16 9.76
C HIS A 40 -2.40 3.95 8.49
N VAL A 41 -3.40 3.08 8.56
CA VAL A 41 -4.26 2.74 7.43
C VAL A 41 -5.70 2.97 7.81
N GLY A 42 -6.44 3.72 6.99
CA GLY A 42 -7.89 3.79 7.12
C GLY A 42 -8.54 2.53 6.53
N LEU A 43 -9.57 1.99 7.17
CA LEU A 43 -10.42 0.96 6.59
C LEU A 43 -11.85 1.49 6.57
N ILE A 44 -12.46 1.56 5.39
CA ILE A 44 -13.86 1.95 5.28
C ILE A 44 -14.66 0.82 4.61
N LEU A 45 -15.73 0.43 5.28
CA LEU A 45 -16.61 -0.67 4.90
C LEU A 45 -18.01 -0.44 5.47
N ASP A 46 -19.02 -1.10 4.88
CA ASP A 46 -20.34 -1.22 5.50
C ASP A 46 -20.28 -2.26 6.62
N ALA A 47 -20.23 -1.80 7.87
CA ALA A 47 -20.10 -2.67 9.04
C ALA A 47 -21.37 -3.47 9.34
N GLN A 48 -22.51 -3.08 8.77
CA GLN A 48 -23.76 -3.81 8.92
C GLN A 48 -23.87 -4.95 7.92
N SER A 49 -23.24 -4.82 6.75
CA SER A 49 -23.20 -5.86 5.72
C SER A 49 -22.45 -7.11 6.15
N TRP A 50 -22.85 -8.25 5.58
CA TRP A 50 -22.12 -9.53 5.72
C TRP A 50 -20.69 -9.43 5.17
N VAL A 51 -20.53 -8.77 4.02
CA VAL A 51 -19.22 -8.60 3.38
C VAL A 51 -18.28 -7.79 4.26
N GLY A 52 -18.73 -6.64 4.78
CA GLY A 52 -17.92 -5.80 5.66
C GLY A 52 -17.53 -6.50 6.96
N LYS A 53 -18.43 -7.29 7.56
CA LYS A 53 -18.11 -8.12 8.74
C LYS A 53 -17.03 -9.15 8.45
N ILE A 54 -17.14 -9.85 7.32
CA ILE A 54 -16.14 -10.83 6.87
C ILE A 54 -14.80 -10.12 6.63
N VAL A 55 -14.78 -9.04 5.87
CA VAL A 55 -13.56 -8.27 5.56
C VAL A 55 -12.88 -7.79 6.84
N ASN A 56 -13.63 -7.19 7.76
CA ASN A 56 -13.08 -6.68 9.02
C ASN A 56 -12.44 -7.81 9.86
N SER A 57 -13.11 -8.97 9.93
CA SER A 57 -12.58 -10.15 10.61
C SER A 57 -11.31 -10.68 9.91
N CYS A 58 -11.33 -10.82 8.59
CA CYS A 58 -10.19 -11.30 7.80
C CYS A 58 -8.97 -10.39 7.92
N ILE A 59 -9.14 -9.07 7.90
CA ILE A 59 -8.03 -8.11 8.09
C ILE A 59 -7.45 -8.26 9.51
N SER A 60 -8.31 -8.32 10.53
CA SER A 60 -7.86 -8.50 11.91
C SER A 60 -7.07 -9.79 12.09
N MET A 61 -7.57 -10.91 11.55
CA MET A 61 -6.87 -12.19 11.58
C MET A 61 -5.55 -12.13 10.81
N ALA A 62 -5.53 -11.59 9.59
CA ALA A 62 -4.31 -11.50 8.79
C ALA A 62 -3.21 -10.68 9.48
N ILE A 63 -3.58 -9.61 10.19
CA ILE A 63 -2.65 -8.80 10.98
C ILE A 63 -2.10 -9.60 12.16
N SER A 64 -2.98 -10.30 12.89
CA SER A 64 -2.59 -11.17 14.00
C SER A 64 -1.63 -12.26 13.54
N ASP A 65 -1.98 -12.98 12.47
CA ASP A 65 -1.17 -14.05 11.90
C ASP A 65 0.19 -13.54 11.46
N PHE A 66 0.23 -12.39 10.76
CA PHE A 66 1.47 -11.76 10.34
C PHE A 66 2.40 -11.48 11.51
N TYR A 67 1.91 -10.87 12.60
CA TYR A 67 2.74 -10.56 13.76
C TYR A 67 3.05 -11.77 14.65
N SER A 68 2.25 -12.84 14.55
CA SER A 68 2.56 -14.11 15.21
C SER A 68 3.74 -14.82 14.56
N TRP A 69 3.94 -14.69 13.25
CA TRP A 69 5.12 -15.23 12.57
C TRP A 69 6.30 -14.26 12.53
N ASN A 70 6.04 -12.96 12.68
CA ASN A 70 7.06 -11.90 12.54
C ASN A 70 7.20 -11.08 13.84
N HIS A 71 7.45 -11.76 14.98
CA HIS A 71 7.51 -11.12 16.30
C HIS A 71 8.53 -9.97 16.40
N HIS A 72 9.66 -10.08 15.69
CA HIS A 72 10.71 -9.05 15.67
C HIS A 72 10.46 -7.91 14.68
N CYS A 73 9.31 -7.92 13.98
CA CYS A 73 8.95 -6.85 13.05
C CYS A 73 8.74 -5.54 13.84
N GLN A 74 9.60 -4.56 13.55
CA GLN A 74 9.58 -3.23 14.16
C GLN A 74 8.56 -2.29 13.51
N THR A 75 7.91 -2.72 12.41
CA THR A 75 6.83 -1.95 11.77
C THR A 75 5.48 -2.39 12.33
N LYS A 76 4.71 -1.46 12.89
CA LYS A 76 3.38 -1.72 13.46
C LYS A 76 2.28 -1.07 12.63
N LEU A 77 1.37 -1.90 12.13
CA LEU A 77 0.20 -1.47 11.36
C LEU A 77 -0.95 -1.14 12.32
N PHE A 78 -1.50 0.06 12.19
CA PHE A 78 -2.68 0.52 12.90
C PHE A 78 -3.81 0.76 11.90
N VAL A 79 -4.88 -0.01 12.03
CA VAL A 79 -6.05 0.10 11.17
C VAL A 79 -7.13 0.90 11.87
N HIS A 80 -7.55 2.00 11.24
CA HIS A 80 -8.63 2.87 11.70
C HIS A 80 -9.91 2.57 10.91
N THR A 81 -10.76 1.72 11.49
CA THR A 81 -12.00 1.30 10.83
C THR A 81 -13.11 2.34 10.97
N LYS A 82 -13.79 2.66 9.87
CA LYS A 82 -15.01 3.48 9.84
C LYS A 82 -16.14 2.75 9.11
N ASP A 83 -17.36 2.96 9.60
CA ASP A 83 -18.57 2.42 9.01
C ASP A 83 -19.13 3.39 7.96
N SER A 84 -19.28 2.92 6.73
CA SER A 84 -19.93 3.66 5.65
C SER A 84 -21.45 3.59 5.71
N GLY A 85 -22.02 2.61 6.43
CA GLY A 85 -23.44 2.30 6.41
C GLY A 85 -23.99 1.95 5.03
N GLY A 86 -23.12 1.62 4.06
CA GLY A 86 -23.50 1.41 2.66
C GLY A 86 -23.94 2.69 1.93
N ASP A 87 -23.75 3.87 2.53
CA ASP A 87 -24.10 5.17 1.96
C ASP A 87 -22.87 5.89 1.39
N LEU A 88 -23.04 6.47 0.20
CA LEU A 88 -21.95 7.06 -0.56
C LEU A 88 -21.45 8.39 0.04
N LEU A 89 -22.36 9.19 0.60
CA LEU A 89 -21.99 10.47 1.23
C LEU A 89 -21.35 10.21 2.59
N LEU A 90 -21.86 9.23 3.33
CA LEU A 90 -21.28 8.80 4.59
C LEU A 90 -19.88 8.21 4.37
N LEU A 91 -19.67 7.35 3.36
CA LEU A 91 -18.36 6.85 2.94
C LEU A 91 -17.35 7.99 2.74
N LEU A 92 -17.72 9.00 1.94
CA LEU A 92 -16.86 10.16 1.68
C LEU A 92 -16.60 10.96 2.95
N SER A 93 -17.63 11.19 3.77
CA SER A 93 -17.49 11.88 5.05
C SER A 93 -16.54 11.15 5.99
N GLN A 94 -16.62 9.81 6.08
CA GLN A 94 -15.72 9.02 6.92
C GLN A 94 -14.28 9.07 6.42
N ALA A 95 -14.07 9.08 5.10
CA ALA A 95 -12.72 9.24 4.53
C ALA A 95 -12.11 10.58 4.92
N LEU A 96 -12.88 11.67 4.85
CA LEU A 96 -12.41 13.00 5.27
C LEU A 96 -12.10 13.05 6.77
N VAL A 97 -12.97 12.46 7.61
CA VAL A 97 -12.73 12.33 9.06
C VAL A 97 -11.43 11.56 9.33
N LEU A 98 -11.15 10.49 8.59
CA LEU A 98 -9.91 9.73 8.76
C LEU A 98 -8.67 10.55 8.37
N LEU A 99 -8.74 11.29 7.26
CA LEU A 99 -7.65 12.15 6.79
C LEU A 99 -7.36 13.33 7.74
N ASP A 100 -8.39 13.87 8.38
CA ASP A 100 -8.25 15.00 9.30
C ASP A 100 -7.67 14.57 10.67
N ASN A 101 -8.07 13.39 11.15
CA ASN A 101 -7.67 12.91 12.48
C ASN A 101 -6.34 12.15 12.50
N PHE A 102 -5.90 11.60 11.37
CA PHE A 102 -4.74 10.73 11.31
C PHE A 102 -3.85 11.05 10.10
N LYS A 103 -2.54 10.96 10.31
CA LYS A 103 -1.57 10.96 9.22
C LYS A 103 -1.54 9.56 8.59
N LEU A 104 -2.45 9.32 7.65
CA LEU A 104 -2.60 8.02 6.99
C LEU A 104 -1.57 7.81 5.88
N ASP A 105 -1.12 6.56 5.73
CA ASP A 105 -0.30 6.09 4.61
C ASP A 105 -1.18 5.57 3.46
N ALA A 106 -2.35 5.01 3.77
CA ALA A 106 -3.30 4.48 2.80
C ALA A 106 -4.73 4.41 3.37
N ILE A 107 -5.71 4.25 2.47
CA ILE A 107 -7.09 3.90 2.79
C ILE A 107 -7.45 2.61 2.05
N ILE A 108 -7.87 1.59 2.79
CA ILE A 108 -8.47 0.37 2.28
C ILE A 108 -9.98 0.57 2.20
N VAL A 109 -10.58 0.15 1.09
CA VAL A 109 -12.03 0.21 0.87
C VAL A 109 -12.59 -1.16 0.49
N ALA A 110 -13.69 -1.53 1.15
CA ALA A 110 -14.51 -2.70 0.84
C ALA A 110 -15.93 -2.28 0.47
N GLU A 111 -16.06 -1.64 -0.70
CA GLU A 111 -17.32 -1.06 -1.18
C GLU A 111 -17.60 -1.44 -2.62
N ASN A 112 -18.80 -1.09 -3.08
CA ASN A 112 -19.17 -1.23 -4.48
C ASN A 112 -18.39 -0.25 -5.40
N SER A 113 -18.56 -0.42 -6.71
CA SER A 113 -17.87 0.40 -7.72
C SER A 113 -18.08 1.91 -7.57
N ALA A 114 -19.25 2.36 -7.08
CA ALA A 114 -19.52 3.79 -6.90
C ALA A 114 -18.69 4.35 -5.73
N GLY A 115 -18.62 3.61 -4.62
CA GLY A 115 -17.80 3.97 -3.46
C GLY A 115 -16.32 4.02 -3.80
N VAL A 116 -15.81 3.01 -4.51
CA VAL A 116 -14.42 2.96 -4.96
C VAL A 116 -14.09 4.16 -5.86
N LYS A 117 -14.96 4.51 -6.82
CA LYS A 117 -14.72 5.63 -7.73
C LYS A 117 -14.60 6.97 -6.99
N ILE A 118 -15.50 7.24 -6.04
CA ILE A 118 -15.44 8.49 -5.26
C ILE A 118 -14.18 8.57 -4.40
N LEU A 119 -13.77 7.46 -3.78
CA LEU A 119 -12.54 7.45 -3.01
C LEU A 119 -11.30 7.53 -3.90
N ALA A 120 -11.30 6.96 -5.09
CA ALA A 120 -10.21 7.10 -6.05
C ALA A 120 -10.02 8.55 -6.52
N GLU A 121 -11.11 9.27 -6.74
CA GLU A 121 -11.11 10.70 -7.04
C GLU A 121 -10.54 11.50 -5.86
N LEU A 122 -10.99 11.22 -4.64
CA LEU A 122 -10.44 11.84 -3.43
C LEU A 122 -8.94 11.55 -3.30
N GLY A 123 -8.55 10.29 -3.44
CA GLY A 123 -7.18 9.80 -3.35
C GLY A 123 -6.24 10.49 -4.31
N SER A 124 -6.71 10.74 -5.54
CA SER A 124 -5.95 11.45 -6.56
C SER A 124 -5.76 12.94 -6.23
N ARG A 125 -6.74 13.56 -5.57
CA ARG A 125 -6.67 14.97 -5.16
C ARG A 125 -5.77 15.20 -3.96
N VAL A 126 -5.88 14.35 -2.94
CA VAL A 126 -5.10 14.49 -1.69
C VAL A 126 -3.81 13.66 -1.70
N LYS A 127 -3.55 12.93 -2.80
CA LYS A 127 -2.37 12.08 -3.02
C LYS A 127 -2.20 10.99 -1.95
N ILE A 128 -3.31 10.37 -1.57
CA ILE A 128 -3.30 9.19 -0.68
C ILE A 128 -3.60 7.92 -1.49
N LEU A 129 -2.89 6.85 -1.16
CA LEU A 129 -3.11 5.53 -1.75
C LEU A 129 -4.46 4.96 -1.31
N ILE A 130 -5.31 4.63 -2.27
CA ILE A 130 -6.57 3.90 -2.11
C ILE A 130 -6.34 2.45 -2.54
N ILE A 131 -6.70 1.51 -1.67
CA ILE A 131 -6.62 0.06 -1.92
C ILE A 131 -8.04 -0.49 -1.91
N SER A 132 -8.59 -0.81 -3.08
CA SER A 132 -9.88 -1.49 -3.19
C SER A 132 -9.71 -3.00 -3.07
N LEU A 133 -10.45 -3.62 -2.17
CA LEU A 133 -10.47 -5.08 -2.01
C LEU A 133 -11.26 -5.78 -3.12
N PHE A 134 -12.14 -5.06 -3.81
CA PHE A 134 -12.94 -5.59 -4.91
C PHE A 134 -12.58 -4.91 -6.23
N ALA A 135 -12.82 -5.59 -7.34
CA ALA A 135 -12.74 -4.97 -8.66
C ALA A 135 -13.99 -4.09 -8.84
N ALA A 136 -13.77 -2.81 -9.12
CA ALA A 136 -14.83 -1.97 -9.67
C ALA A 136 -15.05 -2.43 -11.12
N GLY A 137 -16.27 -2.85 -11.47
CA GLY A 137 -16.62 -3.36 -12.82
C GLY A 137 -16.42 -2.35 -13.97
N LEU A 138 -16.03 -1.11 -13.64
CA LEU A 138 -15.46 -0.18 -14.60
C LEU A 138 -13.95 -0.22 -14.42
N SER A 139 -13.22 -0.56 -15.49
CA SER A 139 -11.77 -0.44 -15.55
C SER A 139 -11.36 1.01 -15.31
N LEU A 140 -11.26 1.38 -14.03
CA LEU A 140 -10.70 2.65 -13.56
C LEU A 140 -9.22 2.56 -13.96
N SER A 141 -8.90 3.17 -15.09
CA SER A 141 -7.57 3.13 -15.67
C SER A 141 -6.55 3.64 -14.65
N SER A 142 -5.42 2.96 -14.51
CA SER A 142 -4.31 3.43 -13.67
C SER A 142 -3.82 4.83 -14.10
N PHE A 143 -4.05 5.22 -15.36
CA PHE A 143 -3.79 6.58 -15.85
C PHE A 143 -4.74 7.62 -15.26
N GLU A 144 -6.00 7.26 -15.01
CA GLU A 144 -7.01 8.16 -14.47
C GLU A 144 -6.88 8.28 -12.94
N TYR A 145 -6.52 7.18 -12.27
CA TYR A 145 -6.38 7.10 -10.82
C TYR A 145 -5.03 6.49 -10.42
N PRO A 146 -3.92 7.26 -10.45
CA PRO A 146 -2.57 6.75 -10.17
C PRO A 146 -2.34 6.34 -8.72
N HIS A 147 -3.23 6.75 -7.81
CA HIS A 147 -3.18 6.38 -6.39
C HIS A 147 -4.21 5.29 -6.04
N LEU A 148 -4.70 4.52 -7.02
CA LEU A 148 -5.63 3.42 -6.79
C LEU A 148 -4.97 2.07 -7.11
N ILE A 149 -5.05 1.13 -6.16
CA ILE A 149 -4.72 -0.28 -6.34
C ILE A 149 -5.99 -1.10 -6.12
N GLN A 150 -6.26 -2.08 -6.98
CA GLN A 150 -7.42 -2.98 -6.86
C GLN A 150 -6.93 -4.43 -6.75
N ILE A 151 -7.44 -5.18 -5.77
CA ILE A 151 -7.06 -6.57 -5.51
C ILE A 151 -8.01 -7.58 -6.20
N GLY A 152 -9.27 -7.20 -6.46
CA GLY A 152 -10.27 -8.10 -7.02
C GLY A 152 -10.00 -8.50 -8.47
N GLU A 153 -10.54 -9.66 -8.88
CA GLU A 153 -10.39 -10.19 -10.24
C GLU A 153 -11.05 -9.30 -11.30
N ASP A 154 -10.31 -9.06 -12.39
CA ASP A 154 -10.80 -8.42 -13.59
C ASP A 154 -12.00 -9.17 -14.20
N GLU A 155 -13.03 -8.43 -14.63
CA GLU A 155 -14.21 -9.00 -15.25
C GLU A 155 -13.87 -9.78 -16.53
N SER A 156 -12.81 -9.42 -17.26
CA SER A 156 -12.39 -10.19 -18.44
C SER A 156 -11.86 -11.57 -18.07
N SER A 157 -11.16 -11.71 -16.93
CA SER A 157 -10.73 -13.02 -16.42
C SER A 157 -11.92 -13.90 -16.08
N ARG A 158 -12.97 -13.32 -15.46
CA ARG A 158 -14.22 -14.03 -15.17
C ARG A 158 -14.97 -14.41 -16.44
N ALA A 159 -15.06 -13.50 -17.40
CA ALA A 159 -15.70 -13.78 -18.69
C ALA A 159 -14.98 -14.90 -19.44
N LYS A 160 -13.63 -14.88 -19.49
CA LYS A 160 -12.82 -15.95 -20.07
C LYS A 160 -13.06 -17.29 -19.40
N ALA A 161 -13.17 -17.33 -18.08
CA ALA A 161 -13.47 -18.55 -17.34
C ALA A 161 -14.84 -19.11 -17.73
N ILE A 162 -15.86 -18.26 -17.84
CA ILE A 162 -17.21 -18.68 -18.27
C ILE A 162 -17.17 -19.19 -19.72
N THR A 163 -16.53 -18.46 -20.63
CA THR A 163 -16.38 -18.89 -22.03
C THR A 163 -15.69 -20.24 -22.14
N ALA A 164 -14.59 -20.46 -21.40
CA ALA A 164 -13.89 -21.74 -21.39
C ALA A 164 -14.78 -22.90 -20.89
N ILE A 165 -15.64 -22.65 -19.89
CA ILE A 165 -16.61 -23.66 -19.44
C ILE A 165 -17.63 -23.95 -20.54
N VAL A 166 -18.20 -22.93 -21.18
CA VAL A 166 -19.19 -23.11 -22.25
C VAL A 166 -18.59 -23.87 -23.44
N GLU A 167 -17.38 -23.49 -23.87
CA GLU A 167 -16.66 -24.16 -24.96
C GLU A 167 -16.34 -25.63 -24.65
N ALA A 168 -16.10 -25.98 -23.38
CA ALA A 168 -15.82 -27.36 -22.99
C ALA A 168 -17.05 -28.29 -23.09
N PHE A 169 -18.27 -27.75 -23.12
CA PHE A 169 -19.53 -28.50 -23.18
C PHE A 169 -20.37 -28.18 -24.44
N SER A 170 -19.79 -27.46 -25.41
CA SER A 170 -20.37 -27.20 -26.73
C SER A 170 -19.91 -28.25 -27.74
#